data_AF-A0A8C0AXK4-F1
#
_entry.id   AF-A0A8C0AXK4-F1
#
_cell.length_a   1.000
_cell.length_b   1.000
_cell.length_c   1.000
_cell.angle_alpha   90.00
_cell.angle_beta   90.00
_cell.angle_gamma   90.00
#
_symmetry.space_group_name_H-M   'P 1'
#
loop_
_entity.id
_entity.type
_entity.pdbx_description
1 polymer ?
#
loop_
_entity_poly.entity_id
_entity_poly.type
_entity_poly.pdbx_seq_one_letter_code
_entity_poly.pdbx_strand_id
1 'polypeptide(L)'
;CLHEGSLLFLCLFSATIGPPKVNSVTESSDSLLISVTPPFGSEAGDFLQYHVSYWENTTSTTKKTSSTLFKIKSLKEWTLYCFEIQVELMTHSDLHLFGLQSIPECYRTKISEATRAGYIILIFVLVLLFVNLVAVGLFLLWRHHKTIKYWSRPPLEIPSHFEEYLKDPSMPVLEVLDNYAEDDPPDSLSVVFCGEGSQACGSSLDGQAHSRSISSDSEVT
;
A
#
# COMPACT_ATOMS: atom_id res chain seq x y z
N CYS A 1 -15.38 -22.92 71.56
CA CYS A 1 -15.50 -21.58 70.95
C CYS A 1 -14.18 -20.95 70.49
N LEU A 2 -13.01 -21.62 70.56
CA LEU A 2 -11.73 -21.06 70.07
C LEU A 2 -11.19 -21.77 68.80
N HIS A 3 -11.91 -22.76 68.28
CA HIS A 3 -11.42 -23.60 67.18
C HIS A 3 -11.90 -23.13 65.79
N GLU A 4 -13.08 -22.50 65.69
CA GLU A 4 -13.59 -21.96 64.41
C GLU A 4 -12.83 -20.71 63.94
N GLY A 5 -12.38 -19.86 64.86
CA GLY A 5 -11.61 -18.66 64.49
C GLY A 5 -10.25 -19.00 63.88
N SER A 6 -9.57 -20.04 64.39
CA SER A 6 -8.25 -20.45 63.88
C SER A 6 -8.34 -21.10 62.49
N LEU A 7 -9.43 -21.82 62.21
CA LEU A 7 -9.67 -22.47 60.92
C LEU A 7 -10.05 -21.47 59.82
N LEU A 8 -10.88 -20.47 60.15
CA LEU A 8 -11.22 -19.37 59.25
C LEU A 8 -9.99 -18.55 58.84
N PHE A 9 -9.11 -18.25 59.80
CA PHE A 9 -7.82 -17.59 59.54
C PHE A 9 -6.87 -18.44 58.68
N LEU A 10 -6.84 -19.76 58.90
CA LEU A 10 -6.01 -20.66 58.10
C LEU A 10 -6.47 -20.72 56.64
N CYS A 11 -7.78 -20.71 56.40
CA CYS A 11 -8.37 -20.66 55.05
C CYS A 11 -8.00 -19.38 54.31
N LEU A 12 -8.06 -18.22 54.97
CA LEU A 12 -7.71 -16.93 54.35
C LEU A 12 -6.24 -16.87 53.93
N PHE A 13 -5.32 -17.40 54.75
CA PHE A 13 -3.88 -17.39 54.46
C PHE A 13 -3.45 -18.49 53.47
N SER A 14 -4.24 -19.57 53.34
CA SER A 14 -3.98 -20.66 52.39
C SER A 14 -4.68 -20.46 51.04
N ALA A 15 -5.60 -19.50 50.95
CA ALA A 15 -6.29 -19.17 49.71
C ALA A 15 -5.35 -18.42 48.76
N THR A 16 -5.12 -18.99 47.57
CA THR A 16 -4.38 -18.31 46.50
C THR A 16 -5.37 -17.53 45.65
N ILE A 17 -5.20 -16.21 45.55
CA ILE A 17 -5.99 -15.39 44.63
C ILE A 17 -5.60 -15.75 43.19
N GLY A 18 -6.58 -16.19 42.40
CA GLY A 18 -6.38 -16.47 40.98
C GLY A 18 -6.00 -15.22 40.18
N PRO A 19 -5.34 -15.39 39.03
CA PRO A 19 -4.95 -14.26 38.20
C PRO A 19 -6.18 -13.52 37.67
N PRO A 20 -6.12 -12.19 37.51
CA PRO A 20 -7.21 -11.42 36.94
C PRO A 20 -7.41 -11.80 35.47
N LYS A 21 -8.68 -11.87 35.03
CA LYS A 21 -9.00 -12.17 33.64
C LYS A 21 -9.02 -10.88 32.83
N VAL A 22 -8.26 -10.83 31.75
CA VAL A 22 -8.35 -9.76 30.74
C VAL A 22 -9.58 -10.00 29.88
N ASN A 23 -10.46 -9.01 29.78
CA ASN A 23 -11.70 -9.11 28.99
C ASN A 23 -11.50 -8.65 27.55
N SER A 24 -10.85 -7.49 27.41
CA SER A 24 -10.65 -6.85 26.13
C SER A 24 -9.51 -5.85 26.21
N VAL A 25 -8.76 -5.74 25.12
CA VAL A 25 -7.72 -4.74 24.93
C VAL A 25 -8.04 -3.94 23.68
N THR A 26 -8.13 -2.62 23.82
CA THR A 26 -8.31 -1.71 22.68
C THR A 26 -6.99 -1.03 22.38
N GLU A 27 -6.45 -1.34 21.21
CA GLU A 27 -5.20 -0.77 20.70
C GLU A 27 -5.43 0.58 20.03
N SER A 28 -4.67 1.58 20.47
CA SER A 28 -4.55 2.90 19.84
C SER A 28 -3.10 3.11 19.37
N SER A 29 -2.82 4.26 18.76
CA SER A 29 -1.47 4.56 18.25
C SER A 29 -0.45 4.85 19.35
N ASP A 30 -0.88 5.47 20.44
CA ASP A 30 -0.05 5.92 21.55
C ASP A 30 -0.43 5.27 22.89
N SER A 31 -1.38 4.34 22.85
CA SER A 31 -2.03 3.85 24.07
C SER A 31 -2.72 2.50 23.91
N LEU A 32 -2.82 1.79 25.04
CA LEU A 32 -3.57 0.54 25.19
C LEU A 32 -4.62 0.72 26.29
N LEU A 33 -5.89 0.53 25.96
CA LEU A 33 -6.98 0.54 26.93
C LEU A 33 -7.31 -0.91 27.31
N ILE A 34 -7.17 -1.24 28.58
CA ILE A 34 -7.29 -2.61 29.06
C ILE A 34 -8.47 -2.68 30.04
N SER A 35 -9.31 -3.69 29.84
CA SER A 35 -10.41 -4.03 30.75
C SER A 35 -10.17 -5.40 31.37
N VAL A 36 -10.25 -5.47 32.69
CA VAL A 36 -10.10 -6.69 33.48
C VAL A 36 -11.34 -6.96 34.30
N THR A 37 -11.68 -8.25 34.45
CA THR A 37 -12.68 -8.70 35.42
C THR A 37 -11.98 -9.08 36.72
N PRO A 38 -12.46 -8.58 37.88
CA PRO A 38 -11.94 -8.99 39.16
C PRO A 38 -12.15 -10.50 39.37
N PRO A 39 -11.20 -11.22 40.00
CA PRO A 39 -11.32 -12.65 40.24
C PRO A 39 -12.43 -13.01 41.24
N PHE A 40 -12.85 -12.06 42.09
CA PHE A 40 -13.95 -12.21 43.04
C PHE A 40 -14.65 -10.86 43.27
N GLY A 41 -15.89 -10.89 43.78
CA GLY A 41 -16.60 -9.68 44.16
C GLY A 41 -15.97 -9.06 45.41
N SER A 42 -15.76 -7.73 45.41
CA SER A 42 -15.28 -7.02 46.59
C SER A 42 -16.37 -7.01 47.66
N GLU A 43 -16.10 -7.60 48.82
CA GLU A 43 -16.96 -7.46 50.00
C GLU A 43 -16.75 -6.09 50.67
N ALA A 44 -17.66 -5.70 51.57
CA ALA A 44 -17.61 -4.41 52.24
C ALA A 44 -16.35 -4.32 53.12
N GLY A 45 -15.34 -3.60 52.64
CA GLY A 45 -14.09 -3.35 53.36
C GLY A 45 -12.81 -3.86 52.71
N ASP A 46 -12.95 -4.61 51.61
CA ASP A 46 -11.82 -5.12 50.83
C ASP A 46 -11.52 -4.20 49.64
N PHE A 47 -10.25 -3.82 49.49
CA PHE A 47 -9.77 -3.00 48.39
C PHE A 47 -8.90 -3.83 47.45
N LEU A 48 -9.28 -3.88 46.17
CA LEU A 48 -8.49 -4.51 45.11
C LEU A 48 -7.60 -3.46 44.43
N GLN A 49 -6.30 -3.72 44.42
CA GLN A 49 -5.31 -2.94 43.70
C GLN A 49 -4.65 -3.80 42.62
N TYR A 50 -4.65 -3.32 41.39
CA TYR A 50 -4.02 -3.98 40.25
C TYR A 50 -2.64 -3.36 39.99
N HIS A 51 -1.63 -4.22 39.89
CA HIS A 51 -0.29 -3.88 39.45
C HIS A 51 -0.14 -4.32 38.01
N VAL A 52 0.01 -3.35 37.13
CA VAL A 52 0.13 -3.56 35.70
C VAL A 52 1.58 -3.32 35.33
N SER A 53 2.31 -4.38 35.02
CA SER A 53 3.66 -4.30 34.48
C SER A 53 3.60 -4.39 32.96
N TYR A 54 4.21 -3.45 32.26
CA TYR A 54 4.26 -3.43 30.80
C TYR A 54 5.67 -3.14 30.30
N TRP A 55 6.04 -3.76 29.17
CA TRP A 55 7.36 -3.62 28.57
C TRP A 55 7.29 -3.71 27.04
N GLU A 56 8.24 -3.06 26.37
CA GLU A 56 8.48 -3.20 24.93
C GLU A 56 9.42 -4.38 24.66
N ASN A 57 10.52 -4.46 25.43
CA ASN A 57 11.56 -5.50 25.32
C ASN A 57 11.98 -5.94 26.73
N THR A 58 13.04 -5.34 27.28
CA THR A 58 13.59 -5.68 28.60
C THR A 58 13.29 -4.64 29.68
N THR A 59 12.83 -3.45 29.30
CA THR A 59 12.50 -2.38 30.25
C THR A 59 11.04 -2.48 30.66
N SER A 60 10.78 -2.94 31.88
CA SER A 60 9.45 -3.01 32.48
C SER A 60 9.11 -1.73 33.24
N THR A 61 7.92 -1.20 33.00
CA THR A 61 7.31 -0.15 33.81
C THR A 61 6.10 -0.72 34.53
N THR A 62 6.02 -0.53 35.84
CA THR A 62 4.89 -0.98 36.65
C THR A 62 4.03 0.21 37.08
N LYS A 63 2.72 0.09 36.91
CA LYS A 63 1.72 1.07 37.35
C LYS A 63 0.69 0.40 38.24
N LYS A 64 0.32 1.09 39.32
CA LYS A 64 -0.74 0.65 40.23
C LYS A 64 -2.05 1.34 39.88
N THR A 65 -3.15 0.60 39.86
CA THR A 65 -4.49 1.14 39.63
C THR A 65 -5.52 0.35 40.40
N SER A 66 -6.55 0.97 40.96
CA SER A 66 -7.70 0.28 41.57
C SER A 66 -8.85 0.05 40.58
N SER A 67 -8.75 0.64 39.38
CA SER A 67 -9.81 0.58 38.37
C SER A 67 -9.71 -0.69 37.54
N THR A 68 -10.86 -1.31 37.27
CA THR A 68 -10.98 -2.46 36.34
C THR A 68 -10.78 -2.09 34.87
N LEU A 69 -10.88 -0.80 34.55
CA LEU A 69 -10.59 -0.25 33.24
C LEU A 69 -9.51 0.82 33.38
N PHE A 70 -8.39 0.62 32.70
CA PHE A 70 -7.25 1.53 32.77
C PHE A 70 -6.58 1.68 31.40
N LYS A 71 -5.94 2.84 31.21
CA LYS A 71 -5.29 3.20 29.95
C LYS A 71 -3.80 3.41 30.14
N ILE A 72 -2.99 2.60 29.46
CA ILE A 72 -1.55 2.82 29.33
C ILE A 72 -1.34 3.86 28.23
N LYS A 73 -0.73 4.99 28.57
CA LYS A 73 -0.47 6.12 27.66
C LYS A 73 1.02 6.23 27.35
N SER A 74 1.35 7.06 26.36
CA SER A 74 2.73 7.39 25.97
C SER A 74 3.51 6.19 25.44
N LEU A 75 2.83 5.31 24.72
CA LEU A 75 3.44 4.20 24.00
C LEU A 75 3.91 4.66 22.62
N LYS A 76 4.94 4.01 22.09
CA LYS A 76 5.40 4.26 20.73
C LYS A 76 4.40 3.66 19.72
N GLU A 77 4.31 4.28 18.55
CA GLU A 77 3.49 3.77 17.45
C GLU A 77 4.14 2.56 16.76
N TRP A 78 3.32 1.64 16.26
CA TRP A 78 3.75 0.43 15.55
C TRP A 78 4.67 -0.52 16.33
N THR A 79 4.68 -0.41 17.65
CA THR A 79 5.57 -1.12 18.56
C THR A 79 4.81 -2.22 19.30
N LEU A 80 5.46 -3.37 19.50
CA LEU A 80 4.91 -4.47 20.29
C LEU A 80 5.13 -4.20 21.78
N TYR A 81 4.07 -4.25 22.56
CA TYR A 81 4.11 -4.14 24.01
C TYR A 81 3.47 -5.38 24.62
N CYS A 82 4.15 -5.97 25.58
CA CYS A 82 3.59 -7.03 26.42
C CYS A 82 3.26 -6.46 27.79
N PHE A 83 2.18 -6.94 28.39
CA PHE A 83 1.83 -6.58 29.76
C PHE A 83 1.34 -7.79 30.54
N GLU A 84 1.53 -7.72 31.84
CA GLU A 84 1.05 -8.67 32.82
C GLU A 84 0.37 -7.90 33.97
N ILE A 85 -0.60 -8.55 34.61
CA ILE A 85 -1.39 -7.93 35.66
C ILE A 85 -1.35 -8.83 36.88
N GLN A 86 -1.04 -8.24 38.01
CA GLN A 86 -1.10 -8.88 39.32
C GLN A 86 -2.12 -8.15 40.19
N VAL A 87 -2.92 -8.90 40.94
CA VAL A 87 -3.88 -8.35 41.90
C VAL A 87 -3.23 -8.32 43.27
N GLU A 88 -3.43 -7.23 44.00
CA GLU A 88 -3.13 -7.08 45.42
C GLU A 88 -4.46 -6.82 46.14
N LEU A 89 -4.80 -7.69 47.09
CA LEU A 89 -5.94 -7.52 47.97
C LEU A 89 -5.45 -6.87 49.27
N MET A 90 -6.06 -5.73 49.61
CA MET A 90 -5.86 -5.05 50.89
C MET A 90 -7.13 -5.22 51.72
N THR A 91 -7.00 -5.89 52.87
CA THR A 91 -8.10 -6.08 53.82
C THR A 91 -8.05 -5.03 54.92
N HIS A 92 -9.15 -4.85 55.66
CA HIS A 92 -9.23 -3.92 56.80
C HIS A 92 -8.19 -4.14 57.91
N SER A 93 -7.54 -5.31 57.97
CA SER A 93 -6.53 -5.64 58.99
C SER A 93 -5.10 -5.38 58.50
N ASP A 94 -4.91 -4.54 57.48
CA ASP A 94 -3.63 -4.25 56.82
C ASP A 94 -2.92 -5.52 56.29
N LEU A 95 -3.67 -6.60 56.02
CA LEU A 95 -3.13 -7.76 55.35
C LEU A 95 -3.13 -7.50 53.84
N HIS A 96 -1.93 -7.54 53.27
CA HIS A 96 -1.68 -7.45 51.84
C HIS A 96 -1.48 -8.86 51.27
N LEU A 97 -2.44 -9.32 50.46
CA LEU A 97 -2.32 -10.60 49.77
C LEU A 97 -2.08 -10.35 48.28
N PHE A 98 -0.95 -10.84 47.77
CA PHE A 98 -0.66 -10.81 46.34
C PHE A 98 -1.25 -12.04 45.66
N GLY A 99 -2.03 -11.81 44.61
CA GLY A 99 -2.54 -12.86 43.73
C GLY A 99 -1.49 -13.33 42.72
N LEU A 100 -1.86 -14.37 42.00
CA LEU A 100 -1.06 -14.91 40.92
C LEU A 100 -0.98 -13.89 39.77
N GLN A 101 0.18 -13.84 39.14
CA GLN A 101 0.39 -13.02 37.96
C GLN A 101 -0.36 -13.60 36.76
N SER A 102 -1.02 -12.74 35.98
CA SER A 102 -1.62 -13.15 34.72
C SER A 102 -0.53 -13.55 33.72
N ILE A 103 -0.89 -14.41 32.78
CA ILE A 103 -0.02 -14.70 31.62
C ILE A 103 0.23 -13.39 30.87
N PRO A 104 1.47 -13.12 30.41
CA PRO A 104 1.76 -11.93 29.65
C PRO A 104 1.03 -11.94 28.32
N GLU A 105 0.30 -10.87 28.03
CA GLU A 105 -0.37 -10.67 26.74
C GLU A 105 0.33 -9.57 25.95
N CYS A 106 0.56 -9.82 24.66
CA CYS A 106 1.31 -8.92 23.79
C CYS A 106 0.42 -8.34 22.70
N TYR A 107 0.44 -7.02 22.56
CA TYR A 107 -0.36 -6.26 21.61
C TYR A 107 0.50 -5.26 20.86
N ARG A 108 0.15 -4.97 19.62
CA ARG A 108 0.90 -4.03 18.77
C ARG A 108 0.12 -2.72 18.69
N THR A 109 0.79 -1.60 18.98
CA THR A 109 0.17 -0.29 18.80
C THR A 109 -0.03 0.01 17.31
N LYS A 110 -1.05 0.83 17.03
CA LYS A 110 -1.37 1.22 15.65
C LYS A 110 -0.48 2.37 15.18
N ILE A 111 -0.45 2.60 13.88
CA ILE A 111 0.16 3.82 13.32
C ILE A 111 -0.78 4.99 13.62
N SER A 112 -0.22 6.13 14.07
CA SER A 112 -1.01 7.34 14.29
C SER A 112 -1.65 7.83 12.99
N GLU A 113 -2.84 8.40 13.08
CA GLU A 113 -3.50 8.98 11.91
C GLU A 113 -2.67 10.12 11.29
N ALA A 114 -1.97 10.88 12.14
CA ALA A 114 -1.05 11.93 11.69
C ALA A 114 0.12 11.35 10.89
N THR A 115 0.73 10.28 11.38
CA THR A 115 1.82 9.58 10.69
C THR A 115 1.33 8.95 9.38
N ARG A 116 0.15 8.32 9.40
CA ARG A 116 -0.50 7.77 8.20
C ARG A 116 -0.75 8.85 7.15
N ALA A 117 -1.30 10.00 7.55
CA ALA A 117 -1.52 11.14 6.67
C ALA A 117 -0.19 11.69 6.12
N GLY A 118 0.84 11.79 6.97
CA GLY A 118 2.18 12.19 6.57
C GLY A 118 2.77 11.29 5.47
N TYR A 119 2.65 9.96 5.61
CA TYR A 119 3.08 9.03 4.57
C TYR A 119 2.31 9.19 3.26
N ILE A 120 0.98 9.39 3.32
CA ILE A 120 0.17 9.63 2.12
C ILE A 120 0.65 10.89 1.39
N ILE A 121 0.86 11.98 2.13
CA ILE A 121 1.36 13.25 1.56
C ILE A 121 2.75 13.06 0.96
N LEU A 122 3.66 12.39 1.67
CA LEU A 122 5.02 12.12 1.20
C LEU A 122 5.02 11.32 -0.11
N ILE A 123 4.24 10.26 -0.18
CA ILE A 123 4.10 9.44 -1.39
C ILE A 123 3.55 10.28 -2.55
N PHE A 124 2.52 11.09 -2.29
CA PHE A 124 1.93 11.96 -3.31
C PHE A 124 2.95 12.96 -3.88
N VAL A 125 3.73 13.61 -3.01
CA VAL A 125 4.81 14.51 -3.42
C VAL A 125 5.89 13.79 -4.24
N LEU A 126 6.31 12.59 -3.81
CA LEU A 126 7.29 11.78 -4.54
C LEU A 126 6.79 11.41 -5.94
N VAL A 127 5.54 10.97 -6.06
CA VAL A 127 4.93 10.64 -7.36
C VAL A 127 4.83 11.87 -8.26
N LEU A 128 4.39 13.01 -7.73
CA LEU A 128 4.33 14.25 -8.49
C LEU A 128 5.72 14.68 -8.98
N LEU A 129 6.73 14.64 -8.11
CA LEU A 129 8.12 14.95 -8.50
C LEU A 129 8.61 14.00 -9.60
N PHE A 130 8.36 12.70 -9.46
CA PHE A 130 8.75 11.71 -10.46
C PHE A 130 8.07 11.94 -11.81
N VAL A 131 6.76 12.21 -11.82
CA VAL A 131 6.01 12.52 -13.04
C VAL A 131 6.56 13.78 -13.73
N ASN A 132 6.85 14.83 -12.96
CA ASN A 132 7.46 16.05 -13.51
C ASN A 132 8.86 15.79 -14.06
N LEU A 133 9.68 15.00 -13.37
CA LEU A 133 11.03 14.63 -13.83
C LEU A 133 10.96 13.86 -15.16
N VAL A 134 10.04 12.89 -15.27
CA VAL A 134 9.80 12.15 -16.50
C VAL A 134 9.31 13.08 -17.62
N ALA A 135 8.36 13.97 -17.33
CA ALA A 135 7.86 14.93 -18.32
C ALA A 135 8.96 15.87 -18.84
N VAL A 136 9.79 16.42 -17.94
CA VAL A 136 10.95 17.24 -18.31
C VAL A 136 11.98 16.42 -19.09
N GLY A 137 12.26 15.18 -18.66
CA GLY A 137 13.16 14.27 -19.36
C GLY A 137 12.71 14.00 -20.79
N LEU A 138 11.44 13.64 -20.98
CA LEU A 138 10.83 13.45 -22.30
C LEU A 138 10.84 14.73 -23.13
N PHE A 139 10.54 15.88 -22.53
CA PHE A 139 10.58 17.17 -23.21
C PHE A 139 11.99 17.54 -23.68
N LEU A 140 13.02 17.27 -22.86
CA LEU A 140 14.42 17.48 -23.23
C LEU A 140 14.85 16.51 -24.34
N LEU A 141 14.49 15.23 -24.23
CA LEU A 141 14.74 14.23 -25.27
C LEU A 141 14.09 14.64 -26.59
N TRP A 142 12.84 15.11 -26.54
CA TRP A 142 12.14 15.59 -27.73
C TRP A 142 12.79 16.85 -28.29
N ARG A 143 13.09 17.85 -27.45
CA ARG A 143 13.73 19.10 -27.90
C ARG A 143 15.10 18.83 -28.54
N HIS A 144 15.87 17.93 -27.95
CA HIS A 144 17.20 17.58 -28.42
C HIS A 144 17.19 16.36 -29.34
N HIS A 145 16.04 15.88 -29.84
CA HIS A 145 15.99 14.67 -30.67
C HIS A 145 16.87 14.79 -31.92
N LYS A 146 16.99 16.00 -32.50
CA LYS A 146 17.89 16.27 -33.63
C LYS A 146 19.38 16.21 -33.22
N THR A 147 19.72 16.72 -32.04
CA THR A 147 21.08 16.70 -31.49
C THR A 147 21.50 15.30 -31.04
N ILE A 148 20.57 14.57 -30.40
CA ILE A 148 20.77 13.18 -29.97
C ILE A 148 20.92 12.28 -31.18
N LYS A 149 20.12 12.44 -32.23
CA LYS A 149 20.27 11.71 -33.50
C LYS A 149 21.62 11.96 -34.17
N TYR A 150 22.20 13.14 -34.00
CA TYR A 150 23.52 13.49 -34.51
C TYR A 150 24.66 12.91 -33.65
N TRP A 151 24.53 12.94 -32.32
CA TRP A 151 25.50 12.34 -31.40
C TRP A 151 25.45 10.80 -31.35
N SER A 152 24.28 10.22 -31.60
CA SER A 152 24.07 8.78 -31.67
C SER A 152 24.33 8.21 -33.06
N ARG A 153 24.73 9.02 -34.05
CA ARG A 153 25.33 8.51 -35.27
C ARG A 153 26.72 7.98 -34.88
N PRO A 154 26.95 6.66 -34.86
CA PRO A 154 28.31 6.16 -34.72
C PRO A 154 29.15 6.78 -35.85
N PRO A 155 30.42 7.14 -35.61
CA PRO A 155 31.34 7.44 -36.70
C PRO A 155 31.45 6.17 -37.56
N LEU A 156 30.67 6.11 -38.63
CA LEU A 156 30.83 5.14 -39.71
C LEU A 156 32.08 5.54 -40.50
N GLU A 157 33.25 5.34 -39.91
CA GLU A 157 34.46 5.14 -40.71
C GLU A 157 34.27 3.80 -41.41
N ILE A 158 33.69 3.85 -42.62
CA ILE A 158 33.60 2.69 -43.50
C ILE A 158 35.05 2.23 -43.74
N PRO A 159 35.43 1.01 -43.35
CA PRO A 159 36.75 0.48 -43.63
C PRO A 159 36.98 0.57 -45.14
N SER A 160 38.12 1.13 -45.57
CA SER A 160 38.46 1.43 -46.98
C SER A 160 38.28 0.26 -47.94
N HIS A 161 38.20 -0.96 -47.42
CA HIS A 161 37.96 -2.18 -48.17
C HIS A 161 36.55 -2.31 -48.78
N PHE A 162 35.57 -1.50 -48.35
CA PHE A 162 34.20 -1.51 -48.87
C PHE A 162 33.92 -0.38 -49.87
N GLU A 163 34.79 0.64 -49.95
CA GLU A 163 34.62 1.80 -50.84
C GLU A 163 34.82 1.44 -52.31
N GLU A 164 35.66 0.44 -52.60
CA GLU A 164 35.92 -0.03 -53.96
C GLU A 164 34.74 -0.83 -54.55
N TYR A 165 33.95 -1.50 -53.70
CA TYR A 165 32.77 -2.27 -54.14
C TYR A 165 31.52 -1.41 -54.37
N LEU A 166 31.46 -0.22 -53.77
CA LEU A 166 30.34 0.71 -53.92
C LEU A 166 30.54 1.71 -55.08
N LYS A 167 31.70 1.68 -55.73
CA LYS A 167 32.08 2.61 -56.81
C LYS A 167 31.72 2.11 -58.21
N ASP A 168 31.00 0.99 -58.32
CA ASP A 168 30.48 0.48 -59.58
C ASP A 168 29.00 0.92 -59.76
N PRO A 169 28.69 1.83 -60.69
CA PRO A 169 27.42 2.55 -60.69
C PRO A 169 26.37 1.81 -61.53
N SER A 170 25.35 1.20 -60.89
CA SER A 170 24.03 1.01 -61.51
C SER A 170 22.94 0.56 -60.52
N MET A 171 22.53 1.43 -59.58
CA MET A 171 21.18 1.32 -59.01
C MET A 171 20.72 2.63 -58.36
N PRO A 172 19.74 3.35 -58.94
CA PRO A 172 19.13 4.51 -58.31
C PRO A 172 17.97 4.03 -57.44
N VAL A 173 18.23 3.59 -56.20
CA VAL A 173 17.15 3.15 -55.28
C VAL A 173 17.26 3.77 -53.88
N LEU A 174 18.31 4.55 -53.57
CA LEU A 174 18.47 5.13 -52.23
C LEU A 174 18.08 6.61 -52.10
N GLU A 175 17.70 7.29 -53.20
CA GLU A 175 17.23 8.69 -53.17
C GLU A 175 15.70 8.83 -53.02
N VAL A 176 14.93 7.74 -53.15
CA VAL A 176 13.46 7.78 -53.05
C VAL A 176 12.95 7.69 -51.60
N LEU A 177 13.77 7.22 -50.65
CA LEU A 177 13.36 7.06 -49.25
C LEU A 177 13.60 8.30 -48.38
N ASP A 178 14.38 9.28 -48.83
CA ASP A 178 14.69 10.49 -48.04
C ASP A 178 13.66 11.62 -48.23
N ASN A 179 12.72 11.47 -49.15
CA ASN A 179 11.70 12.49 -49.47
C ASN A 179 10.33 12.28 -48.78
N TYR A 180 10.15 11.27 -47.92
CA TYR A 180 8.87 10.98 -47.25
C TYR A 180 8.79 11.45 -45.79
N ALA A 181 9.50 12.53 -45.46
CA ALA A 181 9.54 13.06 -44.11
C ALA A 181 9.05 14.50 -44.00
N GLU A 182 8.11 14.96 -44.83
CA GLU A 182 7.23 16.11 -44.51
C GLU A 182 5.82 15.92 -45.13
N ASP A 183 4.82 15.92 -44.23
CA ASP A 183 3.41 16.35 -44.35
C ASP A 183 2.61 16.11 -45.67
N ASP A 184 1.72 15.09 -45.69
CA ASP A 184 0.29 15.17 -46.11
C ASP A 184 -0.43 13.78 -46.02
N PRO A 185 -1.79 13.71 -45.99
CA PRO A 185 -2.58 12.48 -45.75
C PRO A 185 -2.61 11.53 -46.97
N PRO A 186 -2.98 10.25 -46.81
CA PRO A 186 -2.74 9.24 -47.83
C PRO A 186 -3.82 9.28 -48.92
N ASP A 187 -3.54 10.00 -50.01
CA ASP A 187 -4.28 9.82 -51.26
C ASP A 187 -3.74 8.62 -52.04
N SER A 188 -4.41 7.48 -51.83
CA SER A 188 -4.86 6.53 -52.87
C SER A 188 -4.04 6.46 -54.15
N LEU A 189 -2.82 5.92 -54.08
CA LEU A 189 -2.02 5.63 -55.28
C LEU A 189 -2.44 4.26 -55.84
N SER A 190 -3.47 4.28 -56.69
CA SER A 190 -3.87 3.12 -57.51
C SER A 190 -2.79 2.89 -58.58
N VAL A 191 -1.85 1.99 -58.30
CA VAL A 191 -0.93 1.49 -59.32
C VAL A 191 -1.72 0.59 -60.27
N VAL A 192 -2.12 1.17 -61.40
CA VAL A 192 -2.60 0.44 -62.57
C VAL A 192 -1.40 -0.29 -63.16
N PHE A 193 -1.36 -1.61 -62.99
CA PHE A 193 -0.49 -2.49 -63.75
C PHE A 193 -1.35 -3.24 -64.77
N CYS A 194 -1.41 -2.72 -66.00
CA CYS A 194 -1.83 -3.43 -67.19
C CYS A 194 -0.65 -3.33 -68.17
N GLY A 195 -0.06 -4.39 -68.71
CA GLY A 195 -0.33 -5.82 -68.67
C GLY A 195 0.31 -6.41 -69.93
N GLU A 196 0.97 -7.57 -69.83
CA GLU A 196 1.31 -8.39 -70.99
C GLU A 196 1.00 -9.85 -70.63
N GLY A 197 -0.02 -10.43 -71.27
CA GLY A 197 -0.32 -11.86 -71.21
C GLY A 197 -1.74 -12.27 -70.79
N SER A 198 -2.71 -12.07 -71.69
CA SER A 198 -3.78 -13.05 -72.05
C SER A 198 -4.63 -13.73 -70.96
N GLN A 199 -5.86 -13.23 -70.71
CA GLN A 199 -7.14 -13.96 -70.93
C GLN A 199 -8.38 -13.16 -70.45
N ALA A 200 -9.31 -12.93 -71.38
CA ALA A 200 -10.78 -13.08 -71.28
C ALA A 200 -11.46 -12.89 -69.90
N CYS A 201 -12.53 -12.14 -69.66
CA CYS A 201 -13.69 -11.57 -70.37
C CYS A 201 -14.25 -10.51 -69.38
N GLY A 202 -15.04 -9.49 -69.69
CA GLY A 202 -16.12 -9.33 -70.65
C GLY A 202 -16.90 -8.06 -70.24
N SER A 203 -17.61 -7.51 -71.21
CA SER A 203 -18.42 -6.28 -71.21
C SER A 203 -19.38 -6.08 -70.03
N SER A 204 -19.54 -4.85 -69.54
CA SER A 204 -20.59 -3.94 -70.02
C SER A 204 -20.64 -2.63 -69.22
N LEU A 205 -20.93 -1.57 -69.96
CA LEU A 205 -21.41 -0.28 -69.50
C LEU A 205 -22.63 -0.44 -68.58
N ASP A 206 -22.73 0.40 -67.56
CA ASP A 206 -23.81 1.39 -67.52
C ASP A 206 -23.56 2.43 -66.42
N GLY A 207 -23.54 3.69 -66.83
CA GLY A 207 -23.68 4.80 -65.92
C GLY A 207 -25.16 5.00 -65.62
N GLN A 208 -25.48 5.36 -64.38
CA GLN A 208 -26.67 6.17 -64.14
C GLN A 208 -26.51 7.02 -62.88
N ALA A 209 -26.35 8.31 -63.13
CA ALA A 209 -26.82 9.35 -62.22
C ALA A 209 -28.35 9.26 -62.15
N HIS A 210 -28.94 9.29 -60.95
CA HIS A 210 -30.05 10.19 -60.61
C HIS A 210 -30.62 9.98 -59.20
N SER A 211 -30.65 11.11 -58.48
CA SER A 211 -31.72 11.64 -57.59
C SER A 211 -32.32 10.85 -56.42
N ARG A 212 -32.26 11.53 -55.26
CA ARG A 212 -33.38 11.94 -54.39
C ARG A 212 -34.47 10.89 -54.09
N SER A 213 -34.64 10.58 -52.81
CA SER A 213 -35.83 11.01 -52.03
C SER A 213 -35.72 10.66 -50.54
N ILE A 214 -36.26 11.58 -49.74
CA ILE A 214 -36.48 11.59 -48.29
C ILE A 214 -37.67 10.70 -47.90
N SER A 215 -37.70 10.26 -46.63
CA SER A 215 -38.85 9.95 -45.75
C SER A 215 -38.73 8.56 -45.14
N SER A 216 -38.29 8.40 -43.90
CA SER A 216 -39.02 8.58 -42.62
C SER A 216 -40.21 7.63 -42.42
N ASP A 217 -40.00 6.77 -41.41
CA ASP A 217 -40.94 6.24 -40.41
C ASP A 217 -41.76 4.96 -40.62
N SER A 218 -41.97 4.33 -39.45
CA SER A 218 -42.75 3.13 -39.09
C SER A 218 -41.93 1.84 -39.13
N GLU A 219 -41.89 0.98 -38.11
CA GLU A 219 -42.99 0.54 -37.26
C GLU A 219 -42.49 -0.30 -36.06
N VAL A 220 -42.98 0.06 -34.86
CA VAL A 220 -43.55 -0.79 -33.78
C VAL A 220 -42.87 -2.13 -33.45
N THR A 221 -42.39 -2.28 -32.20
CA THR A 221 -43.14 -2.97 -31.12
C THR A 221 -42.66 -2.54 -29.74
#